data_AF-A0A151ADH3-F1
#
_entry.id   AF-A0A151ADH3-F1
#
_cell.length_a   1.000
_cell.length_b   1.000
_cell.length_c   1.000
_cell.angle_alpha   90.00
_cell.angle_beta   90.00
_cell.angle_gamma   90.00
#
_symmetry.space_group_name_H-M   'P 1'
#
loop_
_entity.id
_entity.type
_entity.pdbx_description
1 polymer ?
#
loop_
_entity_poly.entity_id
_entity_poly.type
_entity_poly.pdbx_seq_one_letter_code
_entity_poly.pdbx_strand_id
1 'polypeptide(L)' 'MNEISMCEIPKRGGVSGYYILTGETVVEGPFETHREASRRKADLSTSDVGVTYRIERR' A
#
# COMPACT_ATOMS: atom_id res chain seq x y z
N MET A 1 -8.10 11.73 37.22
CA MET A 1 -7.22 12.59 36.41
C MET A 1 -6.21 11.63 35.78
N ASN A 2 -6.51 11.15 34.57
CA ASN A 2 -5.94 11.64 33.29
C ASN A 2 -4.49 11.12 33.13
N GLU A 3 -4.06 10.43 32.08
CA GLU A 3 -4.49 10.37 30.68
C GLU A 3 -4.08 9.03 30.06
N ILE A 4 -4.90 8.58 29.10
CA ILE A 4 -4.63 7.45 28.22
C ILE A 4 -3.28 7.70 27.54
N SER A 5 -2.27 6.90 27.89
CA SER A 5 -1.00 6.90 27.19
C SER A 5 -1.30 6.50 25.76
N MET A 6 -1.33 7.51 24.88
CA MET A 6 -1.59 7.35 23.47
C MET A 6 -0.63 6.27 22.97
N CYS A 7 -1.17 5.20 22.40
CA CYS A 7 -0.39 4.36 21.51
C CYS A 7 0.23 5.31 20.49
N GLU A 8 1.54 5.51 20.57
CA GLU A 8 2.30 6.15 19.53
C GLU A 8 2.09 5.31 18.28
N ILE A 9 1.09 5.68 17.48
CA ILE A 9 0.98 5.23 16.10
C ILE A 9 2.30 5.71 15.50
N PRO A 10 3.22 4.82 15.11
CA PRO A 10 4.49 5.26 14.55
C PRO A 10 4.12 6.19 13.40
N LYS A 11 4.51 7.46 13.52
CA LYS A 11 4.34 8.45 12.47
C LYS A 11 4.99 7.84 11.25
N ARG A 12 4.14 7.36 10.34
CA ARG A 12 4.49 6.59 9.14
C ARG A 12 5.74 7.24 8.55
N GLY A 13 6.90 6.64 8.81
CA GLY A 13 8.11 6.96 8.09
C GLY A 13 7.73 6.76 6.64
N GLY A 14 7.70 7.85 5.88
CA GLY A 14 7.28 7.83 4.48
C GLY A 14 8.25 6.95 3.73
N VAL A 15 7.94 5.67 3.64
CA VAL A 15 8.68 4.75 2.79
C VAL A 15 8.32 5.18 1.37
N SER A 16 9.14 6.08 0.85
CA SER A 16 8.91 6.71 -0.44
C SER A 16 8.94 5.61 -1.49
N GLY A 17 7.77 5.27 -2.04
CA GLY A 17 7.64 4.03 -2.79
C GLY A 17 6.31 3.91 -3.49
N TYR A 18 6.24 2.95 -4.41
CA TYR A 18 5.02 2.59 -5.11
C TYR A 18 4.27 1.56 -4.28
N TYR A 19 2.99 1.78 -4.09
CA TYR A 19 2.09 0.88 -3.37
C TYR A 19 1.01 0.42 -4.32
N ILE A 20 0.62 -0.84 -4.21
CA ILE A 20 -0.54 -1.40 -4.90
C ILE A 20 -1.71 -1.32 -3.94
N LEU A 21 -2.78 -0.66 -4.37
CA LEU A 21 -4.00 -0.49 -3.61
C LEU A 21 -5.18 -1.13 -4.33
N THR A 22 -6.14 -1.60 -3.55
CA THR A 22 -7.47 -2.02 -4.00
C THR A 22 -8.50 -1.12 -3.33
N GLY A 23 -9.12 -0.24 -4.13
CA GLY A 23 -9.93 0.85 -3.57
C GLY A 23 -9.07 1.74 -2.67
N GLU A 24 -9.35 1.72 -1.37
CA GLU A 24 -8.66 2.52 -0.33
C GLU A 24 -7.64 1.71 0.49
N THR A 25 -7.57 0.40 0.25
CA THR A 25 -6.70 -0.51 1.03
C THR A 25 -5.37 -0.73 0.32
N VAL A 26 -4.25 -0.63 1.04
CA VAL A 26 -2.92 -1.02 0.53
C VAL A 26 -2.80 -2.54 0.59
N VAL A 27 -2.58 -3.17 -0.57
CA VAL A 27 -2.42 -4.62 -0.70
C VAL A 27 -0.94 -5.01 -0.64
N GLU A 28 -0.09 -4.30 -1.37
CA GLU A 28 1.35 -4.58 -1.42
C GLU A 28 2.18 -3.29 -1.56
N GLY A 29 3.43 -3.35 -1.09
CA GLY A 29 4.40 -2.26 -1.13
C GLY A 29 5.07 -2.04 0.24
N PRO A 30 6.02 -1.09 0.35
CA PRO A 30 6.52 -0.21 -0.71
C PRO A 30 7.39 -0.94 -1.73
N PHE A 31 7.21 -0.63 -3.01
CA PHE A 31 8.12 -0.98 -4.10
C PHE A 31 9.01 0.21 -4.44
N GLU A 32 10.27 -0.04 -4.75
CA GLU A 32 11.21 1.02 -5.14
C GLU A 32 10.88 1.60 -6.51
N THR A 33 10.32 0.78 -7.42
CA THR A 33 10.01 1.19 -8.80
C THR A 33 8.57 0.92 -9.22
N HIS A 34 8.05 1.78 -10.12
CA HIS A 34 6.72 1.59 -10.71
C HIS A 34 6.60 0.28 -11.50
N ARG A 35 7.72 -0.15 -12.11
CA ARG A 35 7.78 -1.37 -12.92
C ARG A 35 7.57 -2.62 -12.07
N GLU A 36 8.15 -2.67 -10.89
CA GLU A 36 7.95 -3.78 -9.94
C GLU A 36 6.51 -3.81 -9.43
N ALA A 37 5.99 -2.65 -9.01
CA ALA A 37 4.59 -2.53 -8.61
C ALA A 37 3.62 -2.93 -9.74
N SER A 38 3.94 -2.57 -10.99
CA SER A 38 3.13 -2.94 -12.17
C SER A 38 3.16 -4.43 -12.46
N ARG A 39 4.34 -5.07 -12.34
CA ARG A 39 4.47 -6.51 -12.53
C ARG A 39 3.67 -7.29 -11.47
N ARG A 40 3.76 -6.87 -10.20
CA ARG A 40 2.99 -7.45 -9.09
C ARG A 40 1.49 -7.20 -9.25
N LYS A 41 1.09 -5.99 -9.65
CA LYS A 41 -0.30 -5.67 -9.97
C LYS A 41 -0.86 -6.57 -11.08
N ALA A 42 -0.09 -6.86 -12.13
CA ALA A 42 -0.53 -7.72 -13.23
C ALA A 42 -0.73 -9.18 -12.76
N ASP A 43 0.15 -9.67 -11.89
CA ASP A 43 0.04 -10.99 -11.26
C ASP A 43 -1.24 -11.08 -10.39
N LEU A 44 -1.47 -10.06 -9.56
CA LEU A 44 -2.67 -9.94 -8.72
C LEU A 44 -3.96 -9.84 -9.55
N SER A 45 -3.95 -9.01 -10.60
CA SER A 45 -5.10 -8.83 -11.50
C SER A 45 -5.44 -10.08 -12.30
N THR A 46 -4.50 -11.02 -12.43
CA THR A 46 -4.73 -12.32 -13.10
C THR A 46 -5.38 -13.32 -12.14
N SER A 47 -5.12 -13.22 -10.83
CA SER A 47 -5.74 -14.08 -9.80
C SER A 47 -7.13 -13.60 -9.39
N ASP A 48 -7.34 -12.30 -9.26
CA ASP A 48 -8.59 -11.73 -8.75
C ASP A 48 -9.47 -11.16 -9.88
N VAL A 49 -10.44 -11.95 -10.32
CA VAL A 49 -11.42 -11.52 -11.33
C VAL A 49 -12.41 -10.54 -10.69
N GLY A 50 -12.29 -9.26 -11.01
CA GLY A 50 -13.19 -8.19 -10.56
C GLY A 50 -12.58 -7.18 -9.58
N VAL A 51 -11.31 -7.34 -9.20
CA VAL A 51 -10.61 -6.39 -8.34
C VAL A 51 -9.81 -5.39 -9.17
N THR A 52 -10.06 -4.10 -8.98
CA THR A 52 -9.29 -3.03 -9.66
C THR A 52 -8.13 -2.58 -8.79
N TYR A 53 -6.93 -3.01 -9.17
CA TYR A 53 -5.68 -2.59 -8.54
C TYR A 53 -5.22 -1.22 -9.07
N ARG A 54 -4.77 -0.34 -8.19
CA ARG A 54 -4.18 0.97 -8.51
C ARG A 54 -2.78 1.04 -7.93
N ILE A 55 -1.88 1.74 -8.61
CA ILE A 55 -0.53 2.00 -8.10
C ILE A 55 -0.47 3.46 -7.69
N GLU A 56 -0.14 3.72 -6.44
CA GLU A 56 0.02 5.06 -5.89
C GLU A 56 1.42 5.19 -5.30
N ARG A 57 2.06 6.34 -5.55
CA ARG A 57 3.33 6.68 -4.91
C ARG A 57 3.02 7.46 -3.64
N ARG A 58 3.53 6.99 -2.50
CA ARG A 58 3.47 7.68 -1.20
C ARG A 58 4.86 8.00 -0.69
#